data_AF-A0A350H363-F1
#
_entry.id   AF-A0A350H363-F1
#
_cell.length_a   1.000
_cell.length_b   1.000
_cell.length_c   1.000
_cell.angle_alpha   90.00
_cell.angle_beta   90.00
_cell.angle_gamma   90.00
#
_symmetry.space_group_name_H-M   'P 1'
#
loop_
_entity.id
_entity.type
_entity.pdbx_description
1 polymer ?
#
loop_
_entity_poly.entity_id
_entity_poly.type
_entity_poly.pdbx_seq_one_letter_code
_entity_poly.pdbx_strand_id
1 'polypeptide(L)'
;MKIYNTLTRKKEEFVPIEEGKVKMYVCGPTVYDLIHIGNARPMIVFDTFRRYLEYKGYEVKFVSNFTDVDDKIIKKSIEMGIDSKEVSEKFIEECKKDMASLNVREASVHPKATEEIDGMIDLISDLIEKGYAYE
;
A
#
# COMPACT_ATOMS: atom_id res chain seq x y z
N MET A 1 -0.79 24.57 -1.70
CA MET A 1 -1.28 23.74 -0.57
C MET A 1 -0.06 23.36 0.26
N LYS A 2 -0.14 23.39 1.60
CA LYS A 2 0.99 22.98 2.45
C LYS A 2 0.78 21.61 3.10
N ILE A 3 1.76 20.71 2.98
CA ILE A 3 1.74 19.35 3.56
C ILE A 3 2.85 19.22 4.60
N TYR A 4 2.59 18.51 5.70
CA TYR A 4 3.63 18.19 6.67
C TYR A 4 4.57 17.12 6.10
N ASN A 5 5.83 17.48 5.90
CA ASN A 5 6.86 16.57 5.39
C ASN A 5 7.64 15.97 6.57
N THR A 6 7.53 14.65 6.76
CA THR A 6 8.25 13.93 7.83
C THR A 6 9.77 14.06 7.71
N LEU A 7 10.31 14.16 6.48
CA LEU A 7 11.75 14.29 6.24
C LEU A 7 12.33 15.58 6.84
N THR A 8 11.60 16.70 6.73
CA THR A 8 12.06 18.02 7.19
C THR A 8 11.37 18.49 8.47
N ARG A 9 10.36 17.73 8.93
CA ARG A 9 9.52 17.98 10.12
C ARG A 9 8.79 19.33 10.08
N LYS A 10 8.45 19.82 8.89
CA LYS A 10 7.82 21.13 8.67
C LYS A 10 6.67 21.02 7.66
N LYS A 11 5.80 22.03 7.67
CA LYS A 11 4.81 22.21 6.60
C LYS A 11 5.48 22.88 5.40
N GLU A 12 5.48 22.21 4.27
CA GLU A 12 6.11 22.65 3.03
C GLU A 12 5.07 22.86 1.94
N GLU A 13 5.37 23.75 1.00
CA GLU A 13 4.52 23.92 -0.18
C GLU A 13 4.60 22.64 -1.01
N PHE A 14 3.43 22.06 -1.30
CA PHE A 14 3.35 20.91 -2.18
C PHE A 14 3.47 21.37 -3.63
N VAL A 15 4.54 20.92 -4.28
CA VAL A 15 4.80 21.13 -5.70
C VAL A 15 4.91 19.74 -6.33
N PRO A 16 4.05 19.38 -7.31
CA PRO A 16 4.11 18.07 -7.94
C PRO A 16 5.38 17.93 -8.80
N ILE A 17 5.84 16.69 -9.01
CA ILE A 17 6.98 16.40 -9.89
C ILE A 17 6.63 16.72 -11.36
N GLU A 18 5.38 16.45 -11.75
CA GLU A 18 4.82 16.76 -13.06
C GLU A 18 3.59 17.66 -12.85
N GLU A 19 3.52 18.79 -13.55
CA GLU A 19 2.45 19.78 -13.36
C GLU A 19 1.06 19.13 -13.50
N GLY A 20 0.19 19.39 -12.52
CA GLY A 20 -1.16 18.82 -12.48
C GLY A 20 -1.25 17.32 -12.14
N LYS A 21 -0.14 16.59 -11.96
CA LYS A 21 -0.17 15.13 -11.65
C LYS A 21 0.46 14.79 -10.32
N VAL A 22 -0.20 13.92 -9.56
CA VAL A 22 0.28 13.43 -8.27
C VAL A 22 0.41 11.91 -8.29
N LYS A 23 1.62 11.42 -8.01
CA LYS A 23 1.88 10.00 -7.75
C LYS A 23 1.96 9.79 -6.24
N MET A 24 1.07 8.97 -5.69
CA MET A 24 0.97 8.73 -4.25
C MET A 24 1.05 7.23 -3.99
N TYR A 25 1.97 6.82 -3.11
CA TYR A 25 2.06 5.46 -2.58
C TYR A 25 1.77 5.48 -1.08
N VAL A 26 0.93 4.55 -0.63
CA VAL A 26 0.65 4.32 0.80
C VAL A 26 0.76 2.82 1.05
N CYS A 27 1.51 2.42 2.09
CA CYS A 27 1.61 1.01 2.45
C CYS A 27 0.23 0.47 2.83
N GLY A 28 -0.18 -0.63 2.19
CA GLY A 28 -1.40 -1.34 2.54
C GLY A 28 -1.19 -2.42 3.61
N PRO A 29 -2.21 -3.25 3.87
CA PRO A 29 -2.19 -4.22 4.96
C PRO A 29 -1.48 -5.53 4.58
N THR A 30 -0.99 -6.24 5.61
CA THR A 30 -0.71 -7.68 5.53
C THR A 30 -2.01 -8.45 5.65
N VAL A 31 -2.33 -9.27 4.66
CA VAL A 31 -3.67 -9.90 4.49
C VAL A 31 -3.76 -11.27 5.16
N TYR A 32 -3.63 -11.29 6.49
CA TYR A 32 -3.70 -12.53 7.30
C TYR A 32 -4.92 -12.58 8.24
N ASP A 33 -5.65 -11.47 8.40
CA ASP A 33 -6.86 -11.40 9.23
C ASP A 33 -7.78 -10.25 8.77
N LEU A 34 -8.94 -10.11 9.41
CA LEU A 34 -9.84 -8.97 9.22
C LEU A 34 -9.17 -7.66 9.64
N ILE A 35 -9.48 -6.57 8.94
CA ILE A 35 -8.91 -5.26 9.28
C ILE A 35 -9.49 -4.75 10.59
N HIS A 36 -8.64 -4.12 11.41
CA HIS A 36 -9.07 -3.42 12.62
C HIS A 36 -9.10 -1.91 12.41
N ILE A 37 -9.63 -1.15 13.39
CA ILE A 37 -9.76 0.32 13.27
C ILE A 37 -8.42 1.03 13.00
N GLY A 38 -7.32 0.45 13.49
CA GLY A 38 -5.96 0.92 13.20
C GLY A 38 -5.56 0.82 11.72
N ASN A 39 -6.07 -0.15 10.96
CA ASN A 39 -5.87 -0.24 9.51
C ASN A 39 -6.86 0.67 8.76
N ALA A 40 -8.11 0.74 9.25
CA ALA A 40 -9.15 1.55 8.64
C ALA A 40 -8.80 3.05 8.65
N ARG A 41 -8.24 3.56 9.75
CA ARG A 41 -7.88 4.98 9.88
C ARG A 41 -6.96 5.49 8.75
N PRO A 42 -5.78 4.89 8.48
CA PRO A 42 -4.93 5.36 7.39
C PRO A 42 -5.61 5.22 6.02
N MET A 43 -6.36 4.14 5.76
CA MET A 43 -7.12 3.98 4.51
C MET A 43 -8.09 5.16 4.28
N ILE A 44 -8.85 5.56 5.30
CA ILE A 44 -9.77 6.70 5.24
C ILE A 44 -9.02 8.02 5.08
N VAL A 45 -7.94 8.23 5.84
CA VAL A 45 -7.16 9.47 5.80
C VAL A 45 -6.55 9.70 4.42
N PHE A 46 -5.96 8.67 3.81
CA PHE A 46 -5.32 8.80 2.51
C PHE A 46 -6.32 8.83 1.36
N ASP A 47 -7.48 8.18 1.48
CA ASP A 47 -8.58 8.38 0.53
C ASP A 47 -9.13 9.80 0.60
N THR A 48 -9.31 10.34 1.81
CA THR A 48 -9.71 11.75 2.01
C THR A 48 -8.70 12.69 1.37
N PHE A 49 -7.41 12.42 1.56
CA PHE A 49 -6.35 13.23 0.96
C PHE A 49 -6.34 13.13 -0.57
N ARG A 50 -6.48 11.94 -1.15
CA ARG A 50 -6.67 11.75 -2.61
C ARG A 50 -7.85 12.57 -3.12
N ARG A 51 -9.02 12.44 -2.50
CA ARG A 51 -10.24 13.17 -2.91
C ARG A 51 -10.04 14.68 -2.86
N TYR A 52 -9.28 15.17 -1.87
CA TYR A 52 -8.93 16.59 -1.79
C TYR A 52 -8.01 17.02 -2.93
N LEU A 53 -7.00 16.22 -3.28
CA LEU A 53 -6.14 16.49 -4.42
C LEU A 53 -6.92 16.53 -5.74
N GLU A 54 -7.80 15.55 -5.97
CA GLU A 54 -8.69 15.51 -7.14
C GLU A 54 -9.60 16.75 -7.18
N TYR A 55 -10.19 17.13 -6.05
CA TYR A 55 -10.99 18.36 -5.94
C TYR A 55 -10.19 19.63 -6.27
N LYS A 56 -8.89 19.66 -5.96
CA LYS A 56 -7.98 20.76 -6.30
C LYS A 56 -7.56 20.77 -7.77
N GLY A 57 -8.00 19.79 -8.58
CA GLY A 57 -7.75 19.70 -10.01
C GLY A 57 -6.56 18.80 -10.39
N TYR A 58 -6.00 18.03 -9.45
CA TYR A 58 -4.92 17.10 -9.75
C TYR A 58 -5.44 15.79 -10.33
N GLU A 59 -4.70 15.24 -11.30
CA GLU A 59 -4.78 13.84 -11.69
C GLU A 59 -3.96 13.02 -10.69
N VAL A 60 -4.61 12.13 -9.93
CA VAL A 60 -3.94 11.35 -8.86
C VAL A 60 -3.82 9.89 -9.25
N LYS A 61 -2.58 9.40 -9.40
CA LYS A 61 -2.26 7.97 -9.43
C LYS A 61 -1.98 7.51 -8.00
N PHE A 62 -2.94 6.83 -7.39
CA PHE A 62 -2.83 6.32 -6.02
C PHE A 62 -2.54 4.81 -6.04
N VAL A 63 -1.43 4.40 -5.43
CA VAL A 63 -1.02 2.98 -5.32
C VAL A 63 -1.02 2.59 -3.84
N SER A 64 -1.62 1.44 -3.55
CA SER A 64 -1.63 0.84 -2.21
C SER A 64 -1.47 -0.67 -2.33
N ASN A 65 -0.35 -1.23 -1.87
CA ASN A 65 -0.08 -2.66 -2.05
C ASN A 65 -0.96 -3.55 -1.16
N PHE A 66 -1.01 -4.85 -1.47
CA PHE A 66 -1.34 -5.88 -0.49
C PHE A 66 -0.09 -6.70 -0.19
N THR A 67 0.25 -6.84 1.09
CA THR A 67 1.32 -7.75 1.50
C THR A 67 0.72 -9.14 1.68
N ASP A 68 0.82 -9.96 0.64
CA ASP A 68 0.24 -11.31 0.52
C ASP A 68 1.27 -12.45 0.66
N VAL A 69 2.49 -12.10 1.08
CA VAL A 69 3.51 -13.03 1.57
C VAL A 69 4.18 -12.42 2.80
N ASP A 70 4.07 -13.10 3.94
CA ASP A 70 4.57 -12.67 5.25
C ASP A 70 4.51 -13.84 6.25
N ASP A 71 5.36 -13.84 7.27
CA ASP A 71 5.36 -14.86 8.33
C ASP A 71 4.00 -15.02 9.02
N LYS A 72 3.24 -13.92 9.16
CA LYS A 72 1.90 -13.96 9.75
C LYS A 72 0.90 -14.73 8.89
N ILE A 73 1.05 -14.67 7.57
CA ILE A 73 0.21 -15.40 6.61
C ILE A 73 0.54 -16.89 6.70
N ILE A 74 1.83 -17.26 6.74
CA ILE A 74 2.27 -18.64 6.93
C ILE A 74 1.74 -19.22 8.25
N LYS A 75 1.82 -18.45 9.33
CA LYS A 75 1.28 -18.88 10.61
C LYS A 75 -0.24 -19.10 10.53
N LYS A 76 -0.97 -18.16 9.93
CA LYS A 76 -2.43 -18.25 9.77
C LYS A 76 -2.85 -19.43 8.90
N SER A 77 -2.09 -19.73 7.84
CA SER A 77 -2.37 -20.84 6.93
C SER A 77 -2.27 -22.18 7.65
N ILE A 78 -1.26 -22.35 8.52
CA ILE A 78 -1.12 -23.51 9.40
C ILE A 78 -2.28 -23.60 10.40
N GLU A 79 -2.68 -22.48 11.03
CA GLU A 79 -3.80 -22.44 11.97
C GLU A 79 -5.14 -22.81 11.32
N MET A 80 -5.34 -22.40 10.07
CA MET A 80 -6.58 -22.63 9.32
C MET A 80 -6.60 -23.95 8.54
N GLY A 81 -5.44 -24.60 8.36
CA GLY A 81 -5.31 -25.82 7.55
C GLY A 81 -5.57 -25.60 6.05
N ILE A 82 -5.26 -24.41 5.53
CA ILE A 82 -5.42 -24.04 4.12
C ILE A 82 -4.12 -23.43 3.56
N ASP A 83 -4.01 -23.27 2.25
CA ASP A 83 -2.83 -22.68 1.61
C ASP A 83 -2.67 -21.17 1.94
N SER A 84 -1.42 -20.68 1.98
CA SER A 84 -1.14 -19.25 2.24
C SER A 84 -1.75 -18.31 1.20
N LYS A 85 -1.88 -18.77 -0.05
CA LYS A 85 -2.58 -18.05 -1.11
C LYS A 85 -4.07 -17.95 -0.80
N GLU A 86 -4.69 -19.05 -0.35
CA GLU A 86 -6.10 -19.05 0.03
C GLU A 86 -6.37 -18.12 1.23
N VAL A 87 -5.47 -18.09 2.23
CA VAL A 87 -5.53 -17.12 3.34
C VAL A 87 -5.52 -15.69 2.79
N SER A 88 -4.53 -15.38 1.95
CA SER A 88 -4.32 -14.03 1.45
C SER A 88 -5.47 -13.56 0.57
N GLU A 89 -5.94 -14.40 -0.37
CA GLU A 89 -7.08 -14.09 -1.24
C GLU A 89 -8.35 -13.86 -0.42
N LYS A 90 -8.62 -14.70 0.58
CA LYS A 90 -9.76 -14.53 1.48
C LYS A 90 -9.73 -13.17 2.18
N PHE A 91 -8.60 -12.80 2.79
CA PHE A 91 -8.52 -11.55 3.55
C PHE A 91 -8.35 -10.31 2.68
N ILE A 92 -7.88 -10.43 1.44
CA ILE A 92 -7.98 -9.36 0.43
C ILE A 92 -9.44 -9.03 0.17
N GLU A 93 -10.29 -10.03 -0.07
CA GLU A 93 -11.71 -9.80 -0.36
C GLU A 93 -12.47 -9.23 0.84
N GLU A 94 -12.20 -9.72 2.06
CA GLU A 94 -12.76 -9.10 3.27
C GLU A 94 -12.26 -7.65 3.47
N CYS A 95 -10.98 -7.38 3.23
CA CYS A 95 -10.44 -6.02 3.31
C CYS A 95 -11.14 -5.08 2.31
N LYS A 96 -11.35 -5.51 1.06
CA LYS A 96 -12.06 -4.71 0.04
C LYS A 96 -13.51 -4.43 0.45
N LYS A 97 -14.20 -5.44 0.99
CA LYS A 97 -15.57 -5.30 1.49
C LYS A 97 -15.65 -4.28 2.63
N ASP A 98 -14.73 -4.35 3.60
CA ASP A 98 -14.67 -3.39 4.70
C ASP A 98 -14.35 -1.98 4.19
N MET A 99 -13.37 -1.83 3.29
CA MET A 99 -13.04 -0.55 2.65
C MET A 99 -14.26 0.06 1.93
N ALA A 100 -14.99 -0.74 1.15
CA ALA A 100 -16.20 -0.30 0.47
C ALA A 100 -17.29 0.14 1.45
N SER A 101 -17.47 -0.59 2.57
CA SER A 101 -18.43 -0.22 3.62
C SER A 101 -18.10 1.12 4.29
N LEU A 102 -16.82 1.49 4.32
CA LEU A 102 -16.31 2.74 4.85
C LEU A 102 -16.28 3.87 3.80
N ASN A 103 -16.81 3.64 2.59
CA ASN A 103 -16.76 4.57 1.46
C ASN A 103 -15.32 4.97 1.08
N VAL A 104 -14.35 4.09 1.32
CA VAL A 104 -12.99 4.24 0.78
C VAL A 104 -13.03 3.78 -0.67
N ARG A 105 -12.69 4.63 -1.64
CA ARG A 105 -12.60 4.16 -3.04
C ARG A 105 -11.31 3.39 -3.25
N GLU A 106 -11.35 2.42 -4.15
CA GLU A 106 -10.18 1.63 -4.52
C GLU A 106 -9.00 2.51 -4.98
N ALA A 107 -7.79 2.04 -4.71
CA ALA A 107 -6.59 2.65 -5.26
C ALA A 107 -6.56 2.46 -6.78
N SER A 108 -5.78 3.27 -7.49
CA SER A 108 -5.57 3.11 -8.93
C SER A 108 -4.92 1.76 -9.26
N VAL A 109 -4.05 1.27 -8.37
CA VAL A 109 -3.40 -0.05 -8.49
C VAL A 109 -3.19 -0.65 -7.10
N HIS A 110 -3.44 -1.95 -6.97
CA HIS A 110 -3.19 -2.76 -5.78
C HIS A 110 -2.16 -3.87 -6.09
N PRO A 111 -0.85 -3.56 -6.19
CA PRO A 111 0.15 -4.58 -6.44
C PRO A 111 0.21 -5.56 -5.26
N LYS A 112 0.36 -6.84 -5.58
CA LYS A 112 0.63 -7.88 -4.58
C LYS A 112 2.13 -8.13 -4.51
N ALA A 113 2.63 -8.44 -3.31
CA ALA A 113 4.04 -8.76 -3.15
C ALA A 113 4.44 -10.01 -3.94
N THR A 114 3.55 -11.02 -4.03
CA THR A 114 3.78 -12.24 -4.83
C THR A 114 3.87 -11.97 -6.34
N GLU A 115 3.29 -10.87 -6.83
CA GLU A 115 3.29 -10.50 -8.25
C GLU A 115 4.52 -9.64 -8.63
N GLU A 116 5.31 -9.20 -7.64
CA GLU A 116 6.43 -8.27 -7.81
C GLU A 116 7.79 -8.89 -7.43
N ILE A 117 7.85 -10.23 -7.23
CA ILE A 117 9.06 -10.94 -6.79
C ILE A 117 10.23 -10.74 -7.75
N ASP A 118 10.00 -10.81 -9.07
CA ASP A 118 11.05 -10.59 -10.07
C ASP A 118 11.68 -9.20 -9.92
N GLY A 119 10.85 -8.17 -9.72
CA GLY A 119 11.32 -6.80 -9.47
C GLY A 119 12.07 -6.64 -8.15
N MET A 120 11.70 -7.40 -7.12
CA MET A 120 12.45 -7.44 -5.86
C MET A 120 13.83 -8.08 -6.06
N ILE A 121 13.92 -9.19 -6.82
CA ILE A 121 15.19 -9.87 -7.13
C ILE A 121 16.10 -8.94 -7.93
N ASP A 122 15.57 -8.24 -8.94
CA ASP A 122 16.33 -7.26 -9.73
C ASP A 122 16.90 -6.16 -8.84
N LEU A 123 16.07 -5.57 -7.96
CA LEU A 123 16.52 -4.53 -7.04
C LEU A 123 17.60 -5.03 -6.07
N ILE A 124 17.45 -6.24 -5.52
CA ILE A 124 18.44 -6.83 -4.61
C ILE A 124 19.76 -7.08 -5.34
N SER A 125 19.69 -7.62 -6.56
CA SER A 125 20.87 -7.86 -7.40
C SER A 125 21.64 -6.56 -7.66
N ASP A 126 20.91 -5.50 -8.01
CA ASP A 126 21.44 -4.15 -8.19
C ASP A 126 22.14 -3.60 -6.93
N LEU A 127 21.58 -3.88 -5.75
CA LEU A 127 22.16 -3.45 -4.48
C LEU A 127 23.44 -4.23 -4.14
N ILE A 128 23.49 -5.52 -4.47
CA ILE A 128 24.68 -6.36 -4.31
C ILE A 128 25.80 -5.86 -5.24
N GLU A 129 25.50 -5.63 -6.52
CA GLU A 129 26.48 -5.12 -7.49
C GLU A 129 27.08 -3.78 -7.08
N LYS A 130 26.27 -2.90 -6.48
CA LYS A 130 26.71 -1.58 -5.99
C LYS A 130 27.43 -1.64 -4.62
N GLY A 131 27.53 -2.82 -4.01
CA GLY A 131 28.15 -3.00 -2.68
C GLY A 131 27.32 -2.45 -1.52
N TYR A 132 26.01 -2.25 -1.72
CA TYR A 132 25.07 -1.85 -0.67
C TYR A 132 24.38 -3.04 0.00
N ALA A 133 24.53 -4.25 -0.55
CA ALA A 133 24.06 -5.51 0.02
C ALA A 133 25.15 -6.59 -0.08
N TYR A 134 25.00 -7.65 0.73
CA TYR A 134 25.91 -8.80 0.80
C TYR A 134 25.10 -10.08 1.03
N GLU A 135 25.73 -11.23 0.83
CA GLU A 135 25.18 -12.57 1.10
C GLU A 135 25.42 -13.02 2.54
#